data_AF-A0A9C9KR27-F1
#
_entry.id   AF-A0A9C9KR27-F1
#
_cell.length_a   1.000
_cell.length_b   1.000
_cell.length_c   1.000
_cell.angle_alpha   90.00
_cell.angle_beta   90.00
_cell.angle_gamma   90.00
#
_symmetry.space_group_name_H-M   'P 1'
#
loop_
_entity.id
_entity.type
_entity.pdbx_description
1 polymer ?
#
loop_
_entity_poly.entity_id
_entity_poly.type
_entity_poly.pdbx_seq_one_letter_code
_entity_poly.pdbx_strand_id
1 'polypeptide(L)'
;MQKQTVNPASKQPAVVEKAQITTADPAARWYDFGQVSLGAKLFAANCAACHGQAAVGTPGWQRPGADGQYPAPPLNGTAHTWHHPLAMLLQKIKNGGQGSAMPAWGGILKDEEIRSIIAWFQSRWSDEIYIEWSRRDQSFRKQNGVQ
;
A
#
# COMPACT_ATOMS: atom_id res chain seq x y z
N MET A 1 36.11 -57.65 -11.46
CA MET A 1 34.73 -57.12 -11.35
C MET A 1 34.86 -55.69 -10.82
N GLN A 2 34.78 -54.65 -11.68
CA GLN A 2 33.57 -53.83 -11.93
C GLN A 2 33.04 -53.22 -10.62
N LYS A 3 32.87 -51.91 -10.38
CA LYS A 3 32.78 -50.67 -11.20
C LYS A 3 33.00 -49.45 -10.28
N GLN A 4 33.22 -48.29 -10.94
CA GLN A 4 33.14 -46.89 -10.46
C GLN A 4 31.95 -46.65 -9.49
N THR A 5 31.91 -45.61 -8.63
CA THR A 5 31.61 -44.23 -9.06
C THR A 5 31.80 -43.15 -7.95
N VAL A 6 32.39 -42.03 -8.40
CA VAL A 6 32.07 -40.59 -8.21
C VAL A 6 32.17 -39.87 -6.85
N ASN A 7 32.97 -38.80 -6.86
CA ASN A 7 32.86 -37.61 -6.01
C ASN A 7 31.58 -36.82 -6.32
N PRO A 8 31.14 -35.96 -5.39
CA PRO A 8 30.79 -34.61 -5.81
C PRO A 8 31.41 -33.53 -4.92
N ALA A 9 31.98 -32.54 -5.61
CA ALA A 9 32.44 -31.27 -5.10
C ALA A 9 31.31 -30.50 -4.41
N SER A 10 31.60 -29.97 -3.22
CA SER A 10 30.76 -29.03 -2.49
C SER A 10 30.73 -27.68 -3.22
N LYS A 11 29.64 -27.38 -3.94
CA LYS A 11 29.37 -26.06 -4.49
C LYS A 11 28.78 -25.15 -3.41
N GLN A 12 29.31 -23.93 -3.32
CA GLN A 12 28.86 -22.81 -2.49
C GLN A 12 27.36 -22.49 -2.69
N PRO A 13 26.66 -21.91 -1.71
CA PRO A 13 25.26 -21.53 -1.89
C PRO A 13 25.15 -20.35 -2.85
N ALA A 14 24.13 -20.44 -3.71
CA ALA A 14 23.79 -19.47 -4.72
C ALA A 14 23.39 -18.12 -4.12
N VAL A 15 23.75 -17.07 -4.87
CA VAL A 15 23.40 -15.66 -4.67
C VAL A 15 21.87 -15.51 -4.55
N VAL A 16 21.41 -14.78 -3.55
CA VAL A 16 20.00 -14.37 -3.42
C VAL A 16 19.64 -13.42 -4.56
N GLU A 17 19.06 -13.96 -5.63
CA GLU A 17 18.46 -13.20 -6.71
C GLU A 17 17.21 -12.48 -6.18
N LYS A 18 17.11 -11.18 -6.43
CA LYS A 18 15.98 -10.34 -6.03
C LYS A 18 14.69 -10.97 -6.57
N ALA A 19 13.86 -11.52 -5.69
CA ALA A 19 12.57 -12.06 -6.04
C ALA A 19 11.73 -10.95 -6.70
N GLN A 20 11.54 -11.06 -8.01
CA GLN A 20 10.58 -10.27 -8.75
C GLN A 20 9.19 -10.68 -8.26
N ILE A 21 8.55 -9.85 -7.45
CA ILE A 21 7.15 -10.02 -7.05
C ILE A 21 6.32 -9.92 -8.33
N THR A 22 5.95 -11.05 -8.91
CA THR A 22 5.09 -11.08 -10.09
C THR A 22 3.68 -10.71 -9.65
N THR A 23 3.17 -9.58 -10.12
CA THR A 23 1.88 -8.98 -9.72
C THR A 23 0.66 -9.74 -10.27
N ALA A 24 0.79 -11.03 -10.57
CA ALA A 24 -0.25 -11.86 -11.18
C ALA A 24 -1.16 -12.50 -10.13
N ASP A 25 -0.62 -12.86 -8.96
CA ASP A 25 -1.42 -13.37 -7.85
C ASP A 25 -2.05 -12.19 -7.07
N PRO A 26 -3.38 -12.06 -7.03
CA PRO A 26 -4.04 -11.01 -6.26
C PRO A 26 -3.80 -11.10 -4.74
N ALA A 27 -3.40 -12.26 -4.21
CA ALA A 27 -3.02 -12.41 -2.81
C ALA A 27 -1.60 -11.91 -2.50
N ALA A 28 -0.73 -11.79 -3.51
CA ALA A 28 0.62 -11.28 -3.32
C ALA A 28 0.59 -9.80 -2.91
N ARG A 29 1.26 -9.48 -1.78
CA ARG A 29 1.44 -8.10 -1.34
C ARG A 29 2.43 -7.39 -2.28
N TRP A 30 2.05 -6.26 -2.86
CA TRP A 30 2.92 -5.48 -3.76
C TRP A 30 4.05 -4.77 -3.01
N TYR A 31 3.98 -4.76 -1.68
CA TYR A 31 4.94 -4.13 -0.79
C TYR A 31 5.69 -5.14 0.08
N ASP A 32 6.86 -4.74 0.54
CA ASP A 32 7.67 -5.47 1.49
C ASP A 32 7.65 -4.85 2.90
N PHE A 33 8.35 -5.51 3.84
CA PHE A 33 8.48 -5.04 5.22
C PHE A 33 9.17 -3.66 5.35
N GLY A 34 10.13 -3.36 4.47
CA GLY A 34 10.85 -2.10 4.47
C GLY A 34 9.93 -0.93 4.12
N GLN A 35 9.09 -1.09 3.10
CA GLN A 35 8.08 -0.11 2.71
C GLN A 35 7.04 0.10 3.82
N VAL A 36 6.55 -0.97 4.44
CA VAL A 36 5.60 -0.86 5.57
C VAL A 36 6.24 -0.13 6.76
N SER A 37 7.50 -0.42 7.08
CA SER A 37 8.22 0.22 8.18
C SER A 37 8.49 1.71 7.95
N LEU A 38 8.89 2.08 6.73
CA LEU A 38 9.03 3.48 6.34
C LEU A 38 7.69 4.21 6.37
N GLY A 39 6.66 3.58 5.79
CA GLY A 39 5.29 4.07 5.78
C GLY A 39 4.73 4.34 7.17
N ALA A 40 5.07 3.51 8.16
CA ALA A 40 4.67 3.71 9.55
C ALA A 40 5.16 5.04 10.12
N LYS A 41 6.45 5.33 9.92
CA LYS A 41 7.08 6.56 10.40
C LYS A 41 6.48 7.78 9.71
N LEU A 42 6.35 7.71 8.39
CA LEU A 42 5.81 8.80 7.58
C LEU A 42 4.33 9.05 7.89
N PHE A 43 3.52 8.00 8.03
CA PHE A 43 2.10 8.13 8.37
C PHE A 43 1.93 8.75 9.76
N ALA A 44 2.70 8.30 10.75
CA ALA A 44 2.64 8.86 12.10
C ALA A 44 2.97 10.36 12.11
N ALA A 45 3.98 10.78 11.34
CA ALA A 45 4.41 12.17 11.29
C ALA A 45 3.45 13.09 10.51
N ASN A 46 2.77 12.57 9.48
CA ASN A 46 2.08 13.42 8.50
C ASN A 46 0.57 13.20 8.41
N CYS A 47 0.06 12.02 8.79
CA CYS A 47 -1.31 11.61 8.48
C CYS A 47 -2.13 11.27 9.73
N ALA A 48 -1.48 10.75 10.78
CA ALA A 48 -2.13 10.22 11.97
C ALA A 48 -2.91 11.27 12.76
N ALA A 49 -2.55 12.55 12.66
CA ALA A 49 -3.25 13.65 13.32
C ALA A 49 -4.75 13.71 12.95
N CYS A 50 -5.11 13.33 11.72
CA CYS A 50 -6.51 13.30 11.27
C CYS A 50 -7.03 11.88 11.07
N HIS A 51 -6.23 10.98 10.49
CA HIS A 51 -6.66 9.62 10.18
C HIS A 51 -6.48 8.64 11.35
N GLY A 52 -5.95 9.08 12.49
CA GLY A 52 -5.69 8.28 13.69
C GLY A 52 -4.47 7.37 13.56
N GLN A 53 -3.82 7.04 14.67
CA GLN A 53 -2.55 6.30 14.69
C GLN A 53 -2.58 4.92 14.01
N ALA A 54 -3.75 4.28 13.99
CA ALA A 54 -3.98 3.00 13.32
C ALA A 54 -4.75 3.13 11.99
N ALA A 55 -4.83 4.33 11.43
CA ALA A 55 -5.61 4.64 10.23
C ALA A 55 -7.12 4.34 10.38
N VAL A 56 -7.65 4.49 11.61
CA VAL A 56 -9.04 4.19 11.98
C VAL A 56 -10.00 5.35 11.69
N GLY A 57 -9.49 6.49 11.24
CA GLY A 57 -10.26 7.70 11.00
C GLY A 57 -10.63 8.44 12.28
N THR A 58 -11.33 9.55 12.11
CA THR A 58 -11.91 10.32 13.22
C THR A 58 -13.30 9.76 13.58
N PRO A 59 -13.67 9.65 14.86
CA PRO A 59 -15.03 9.28 15.25
C PRO A 59 -16.09 10.15 14.57
N GLY A 60 -17.19 9.55 14.11
CA GLY A 60 -18.25 10.28 13.42
C GLY A 60 -17.92 10.68 11.97
N TRP A 61 -16.84 10.16 11.36
CA TRP A 61 -16.44 10.46 9.97
C TRP A 61 -17.53 10.30 8.91
N GLN A 62 -18.62 9.59 9.21
CA GLN A 62 -19.75 9.37 8.31
C GLN A 62 -20.72 10.56 8.25
N ARG A 63 -20.58 11.56 9.11
CA ARG A 63 -21.44 12.75 9.17
C ARG A 63 -20.60 14.02 9.02
N PRO A 64 -21.09 15.03 8.30
CA PRO A 64 -20.41 16.32 8.22
C PRO A 64 -20.47 17.02 9.58
N GLY A 65 -19.42 17.79 9.88
CA GLY A 65 -19.37 18.71 11.01
C GLY A 65 -20.23 19.97 10.79
N ALA A 66 -20.17 20.88 11.76
CA ALA A 66 -20.90 22.15 11.70
C ALA A 66 -20.44 23.07 10.55
N ASP A 67 -19.20 22.89 10.08
CA ASP A 67 -18.61 23.54 8.91
C ASP A 67 -18.97 22.86 7.57
N GLY A 68 -19.81 21.81 7.60
CA GLY A 68 -20.19 21.02 6.44
C GLY A 68 -19.13 20.01 6.00
N GLN A 69 -17.96 19.97 6.65
CA GLN A 69 -16.84 19.12 6.25
C GLN A 69 -16.92 17.75 6.91
N TYR A 70 -16.58 16.72 6.15
CA TYR A 70 -16.45 15.37 6.69
C TYR A 70 -15.11 15.20 7.41
N PRO A 71 -15.10 14.63 8.63
CA PRO A 71 -13.87 14.23 9.28
C PRO A 71 -13.10 13.20 8.44
N ALA A 72 -11.80 13.09 8.68
CA ALA A 72 -10.94 12.16 7.96
C ALA A 72 -11.42 10.70 8.12
N PRO A 73 -11.71 9.99 7.02
CA PRO A 73 -12.24 8.63 7.08
C PRO A 73 -11.15 7.61 7.49
N PRO A 74 -11.57 6.40 7.93
CA PRO A 74 -10.67 5.28 8.09
C PRO A 74 -9.96 4.93 6.78
N LEU A 75 -8.69 4.56 6.85
CA LEU A 75 -7.89 4.07 5.73
C LEU A 75 -7.44 2.62 5.93
N ASN A 76 -7.73 2.02 7.09
CA ASN A 76 -7.41 0.64 7.46
C ASN A 76 -8.35 -0.43 6.86
N GLY A 77 -9.16 -0.06 5.87
CA GLY A 77 -10.05 -0.99 5.15
C GLY A 77 -11.49 -1.03 5.67
N THR A 78 -11.82 -0.35 6.77
CA THR A 78 -13.19 -0.30 7.29
C THR A 78 -14.09 0.77 6.62
N ALA A 79 -13.57 1.45 5.60
CA ALA A 79 -14.27 2.47 4.80
C ALA A 79 -13.94 2.29 3.31
N HIS A 80 -14.31 3.26 2.47
CA HIS A 80 -14.30 3.12 1.01
C HIS A 80 -12.91 3.14 0.32
N THR A 81 -11.82 3.32 1.06
CA THR A 81 -10.45 3.46 0.48
C THR A 81 -10.06 2.30 -0.44
N TRP A 82 -10.47 1.07 -0.12
CA TRP A 82 -10.12 -0.13 -0.90
C TRP A 82 -10.81 -0.22 -2.27
N HIS A 83 -11.76 0.66 -2.58
CA HIS A 83 -12.33 0.77 -3.93
C HIS A 83 -11.42 1.52 -4.92
N HIS A 84 -10.34 2.16 -4.46
CA HIS A 84 -9.48 2.98 -5.29
C HIS A 84 -8.17 2.28 -5.65
N PRO A 85 -7.82 2.13 -6.94
CA PRO A 85 -6.53 1.62 -7.41
C PRO A 85 -5.34 2.41 -6.84
N LEU A 86 -4.15 1.80 -6.81
CA LEU A 86 -2.93 2.39 -6.24
C LEU A 86 -2.61 3.75 -6.85
N ALA A 87 -2.75 3.87 -8.17
CA ALA A 87 -2.51 5.12 -8.90
C ALA A 87 -3.46 6.24 -8.44
N MET A 88 -4.72 5.92 -8.16
CA MET A 88 -5.69 6.90 -7.66
C MET A 88 -5.38 7.32 -6.22
N LEU A 89 -4.99 6.36 -5.36
CA LEU A 89 -4.57 6.66 -3.99
C LEU A 89 -3.34 7.56 -3.97
N LEU A 90 -2.35 7.28 -4.81
CA LEU A 90 -1.15 8.12 -4.99
C LEU A 90 -1.54 9.54 -5.40
N GLN A 91 -2.38 9.69 -6.43
CA GLN A 91 -2.84 11.01 -6.89
C GLN A 91 -3.65 11.76 -5.82
N LYS A 92 -4.49 11.06 -5.05
CA LYS A 92 -5.25 11.66 -3.95
C LYS A 92 -4.33 12.23 -2.88
N ILE A 93 -3.26 11.53 -2.51
CA ILE A 93 -2.29 12.03 -1.53
C ILE A 93 -1.46 13.17 -2.10
N LYS A 94 -1.01 13.06 -3.36
CA LYS A 94 -0.22 14.11 -4.03
C LYS A 94 -1.00 15.42 -4.13
N ASN A 95 -2.27 15.36 -4.48
CA ASN A 95 -3.08 16.54 -4.79
C ASN A 95 -3.96 17.01 -3.62
N GLY A 96 -4.06 16.21 -2.55
CA GLY A 96 -5.01 16.46 -1.47
C GLY A 96 -6.46 16.24 -1.90
N GLY A 97 -7.41 16.77 -1.12
CA GLY A 97 -8.83 16.73 -1.48
C GLY A 97 -9.41 18.10 -1.78
N GLN A 98 -9.86 18.31 -3.02
CA GLN A 98 -10.77 19.42 -3.29
C GLN A 98 -12.01 19.28 -2.40
N GLY A 99 -12.37 20.38 -1.73
CA GLY A 99 -13.47 20.40 -0.78
C GLY A 99 -13.22 19.59 0.50
N SER A 100 -12.00 19.15 0.79
CA SER A 100 -11.66 18.53 2.08
C SER A 100 -10.50 19.24 2.78
N ALA A 101 -10.36 19.02 4.09
CA ALA A 101 -9.24 19.52 4.87
C ALA A 101 -7.92 18.76 4.63
N MET A 102 -7.88 17.79 3.70
CA MET A 102 -6.69 16.98 3.44
C MET A 102 -5.69 17.77 2.58
N PRO A 103 -4.50 18.11 3.10
CA PRO A 103 -3.52 18.87 2.34
C PRO A 103 -2.92 18.04 1.20
N ALA A 104 -2.35 18.74 0.21
CA ALA A 104 -1.56 18.15 -0.85
C ALA A 104 -0.14 17.83 -0.33
N TRP A 105 0.35 16.63 -0.63
CA TRP A 105 1.70 16.19 -0.24
C TRP A 105 2.67 16.11 -1.42
N GLY A 106 2.21 16.38 -2.64
CA GLY A 106 3.07 16.47 -3.81
C GLY A 106 4.12 17.56 -3.64
N GLY A 107 5.38 17.25 -3.95
CA GLY A 107 6.51 18.17 -3.77
C GLY A 107 7.03 18.28 -2.34
N ILE A 108 6.29 17.74 -1.35
CA ILE A 108 6.73 17.60 0.05
C ILE A 108 7.29 16.19 0.28
N LEU A 109 6.54 15.18 -0.15
CA LEU A 109 6.93 13.77 -0.11
C LEU A 109 7.22 13.26 -1.52
N LYS A 110 8.20 12.36 -1.63
CA LYS A 110 8.50 11.63 -2.88
C LYS A 110 7.42 10.59 -3.15
N ASP A 111 7.27 10.18 -4.40
CA ASP A 111 6.27 9.18 -4.79
C ASP A 111 6.50 7.83 -4.08
N GLU A 112 7.75 7.45 -3.82
CA GLU A 112 8.11 6.24 -3.08
C GLU A 112 7.74 6.33 -1.59
N GLU A 113 7.83 7.53 -1.01
CA GLU A 113 7.42 7.79 0.37
C GLU A 113 5.90 7.71 0.49
N ILE A 114 5.17 8.29 -0.46
CA ILE A 114 3.70 8.17 -0.52
C ILE A 114 3.28 6.72 -0.73
N ARG A 115 3.93 5.97 -1.63
CA ARG A 115 3.69 4.53 -1.79
C ARG A 115 3.95 3.78 -0.48
N SER A 116 5.01 4.11 0.25
CA SER A 116 5.28 3.50 1.56
C SER A 116 4.16 3.79 2.57
N ILE A 117 3.63 5.01 2.61
CA ILE A 117 2.44 5.36 3.41
C ILE A 117 1.23 4.49 3.02
N ILE A 118 0.98 4.31 1.72
CA ILE A 118 -0.11 3.46 1.21
C ILE A 118 0.10 1.99 1.63
N ALA A 119 1.29 1.46 1.42
CA ALA A 119 1.66 0.10 1.83
C ALA A 119 1.38 -0.11 3.33
N TRP A 120 1.72 0.87 4.17
CA TRP A 120 1.45 0.79 5.59
C TRP A 120 -0.04 0.74 5.90
N PHE A 121 -0.90 1.63 5.40
CA PHE A 121 -2.32 1.51 5.76
C PHE A 121 -2.98 0.27 5.15
N GLN A 122 -2.52 -0.19 3.98
CA GLN A 122 -2.96 -1.44 3.37
C GLN A 122 -2.50 -2.69 4.13
N SER A 123 -1.43 -2.61 4.91
CA SER A 123 -0.98 -3.70 5.79
C SER A 123 -1.94 -3.95 6.96
N ARG A 124 -2.94 -3.08 7.17
CA ARG A 124 -4.01 -3.25 8.17
C ARG A 124 -5.27 -3.86 7.59
N TRP A 125 -5.33 -4.01 6.27
CA TRP A 125 -6.49 -4.59 5.61
C TRP A 125 -6.50 -6.10 5.83
N SER A 126 -7.68 -6.68 6.01
CA SER A 126 -7.82 -8.14 5.95
C SER A 126 -7.34 -8.66 4.60
N ASP A 127 -6.98 -9.94 4.54
CA ASP A 127 -6.60 -10.58 3.29
C ASP A 127 -7.71 -10.47 2.25
N GLU A 128 -8.97 -10.64 2.65
CA GLU A 128 -10.14 -10.47 1.80
C GLU A 128 -10.21 -9.07 1.17
N ILE A 129 -10.12 -8.01 1.97
CA ILE A 129 -10.17 -6.63 1.48
C ILE A 129 -9.00 -6.34 0.54
N TYR A 130 -7.80 -6.82 0.89
CA TYR A 130 -6.63 -6.61 0.04
C TYR A 130 -6.75 -7.33 -1.30
N ILE A 131 -7.19 -8.59 -1.29
CA ILE A 131 -7.37 -9.38 -2.51
C ILE A 131 -8.40 -8.70 -3.44
N GLU A 132 -9.52 -8.21 -2.89
CA GLU A 132 -10.52 -7.46 -3.65
C GLU A 132 -9.96 -6.17 -4.25
N TRP A 133 -9.22 -5.40 -3.46
CA TRP A 133 -8.51 -4.23 -3.98
C TRP A 133 -7.49 -4.59 -5.06
N SER A 134 -6.71 -5.65 -4.87
CA SER A 134 -5.65 -6.08 -5.80
C SER A 134 -6.24 -6.45 -7.16
N ARG A 135 -7.38 -7.16 -7.18
CA ARG A 135 -8.13 -7.43 -8.43
C ARG A 135 -8.58 -6.16 -9.14
N ARG A 136 -9.08 -5.18 -8.38
CA ARG A 136 -9.52 -3.88 -8.93
C ARG A 136 -8.34 -3.09 -9.49
N ASP A 137 -7.23 -3.03 -8.76
CA ASP A 137 -6.00 -2.37 -9.19
C ASP A 137 -5.45 -3.01 -10.48
N GLN A 138 -5.37 -4.34 -10.53
CA GLN A 138 -4.93 -5.06 -11.73
C GLN A 138 -5.85 -4.80 -12.93
N SER A 139 -7.18 -4.77 -12.72
CA SER A 139 -8.14 -4.44 -13.77
C SER A 139 -7.95 -3.02 -14.28
N PHE A 140 -7.81 -2.04 -13.38
CA PHE A 140 -7.54 -0.65 -13.71
C PHE A 140 -6.25 -0.51 -14.53
N ARG A 141 -5.16 -1.17 -14.12
CA ARG A 141 -3.87 -1.17 -14.81
C ARG A 141 -3.98 -1.73 -16.23
N LYS A 142 -4.66 -2.88 -16.40
CA LYS A 142 -4.91 -3.49 -17.72
C LYS A 142 -5.71 -2.57 -18.65
N GLN A 143 -6.75 -1.91 -18.14
CA GLN A 143 -7.61 -1.02 -18.93
C GLN A 143 -6.89 0.27 -19.36
N ASN A 144 -5.94 0.76 -18.56
CA ASN A 144 -5.29 2.05 -18.78
C ASN A 144 -3.84 1.93 -19.29
N GLY A 145 -3.36 0.71 -19.58
CA GLY A 145 -2.00 0.48 -20.08
C GLY A 145 -0.90 0.86 -19.09
N VAL A 146 -1.20 0.87 -17.79
CA VAL A 146 -0.25 1.23 -16.72
C VAL A 146 0.30 -0.07 -16.14
N GLN A 147 1.62 -0.27 -16.17
CA GLN A 147 2.27 -1.45 -15.56
C GLN A 147 2.40 -1.29 -14.05
#